data_AF-T0Z8D0-F1
#
_entry.id   AF-T0Z8D0-F1
#
_cell.length_a   1.000
_cell.length_b   1.000
_cell.length_c   1.000
_cell.angle_alpha   90.00
_cell.angle_beta   90.00
_cell.angle_gamma   90.00
#
_symmetry.space_group_name_H-M   'P 1'
#
loop_
_entity.id
_entity.type
_entity.pdbx_description
1 polymer ?
#
loop_
_entity_poly.entity_id
_entity_poly.type
_entity_poly.pdbx_seq_one_letter_code
_entity_poly.pdbx_strand_id
1 'polypeptide(L)'
;GVATSAEMAEMTYTVDYYIHVDSKDDALKLTTHMPFGGHYIKAEEVASYAGPVVEQAINQVIQVTPMEHINEHIHEIVELVKEHMSAFLAVYGITLNDAKVLVLPKD
;
A
#
# COMPACT_ATOMS: atom_id res chain seq x y z
N GLY A 1 5.36 7.30 3.55
CA GLY A 1 5.75 8.22 2.46
C GLY A 1 5.29 9.61 2.80
N VAL A 2 5.31 10.52 1.82
CA VAL A 2 4.78 11.89 1.94
C VAL A 2 3.77 12.11 0.83
N ALA A 3 2.65 12.75 1.16
CA ALA A 3 1.64 13.21 0.23
C ALA A 3 1.38 14.71 0.47
N THR A 4 0.72 15.39 -0.45
CA THR A 4 0.35 16.81 -0.30
C THR A 4 -1.16 16.95 -0.29
N SER A 5 -1.72 17.70 0.67
CA SER A 5 -3.15 17.99 0.74
C SER A 5 -3.62 18.88 -0.43
N ALA A 6 -4.93 19.14 -0.51
CA ALA A 6 -5.49 20.10 -1.47
C ALA A 6 -4.88 21.52 -1.38
N GLU A 7 -4.38 21.87 -0.20
CA GLU A 7 -3.75 23.17 0.10
C GLU A 7 -2.22 23.12 -0.04
N MET A 8 -1.69 22.02 -0.60
CA MET A 8 -0.26 21.74 -0.72
C MET A 8 0.47 21.58 0.63
N ALA A 9 -0.26 21.33 1.72
CA ALA A 9 0.34 21.01 3.01
C ALA A 9 0.94 19.60 2.96
N GLU A 10 2.16 19.42 3.46
CA GLU A 10 2.81 18.10 3.48
C GLU A 10 2.21 17.21 4.57
N MET A 11 1.86 15.98 4.19
CA MET A 11 1.31 14.95 5.04
C MET A 11 2.25 13.75 5.05
N THR A 12 2.67 13.30 6.22
CA THR A 12 3.40 12.03 6.36
C THR A 12 2.41 10.90 6.54
N TYR A 13 2.63 9.78 5.85
CA TYR A 13 1.83 8.58 6.03
C TYR A 13 2.69 7.34 6.28
N THR A 14 2.14 6.42 7.05
CA THR A 14 2.69 5.08 7.30
C THR A 14 1.63 4.04 7.01
N VAL A 15 2.02 2.95 6.36
CA VAL A 15 1.13 1.83 6.07
C VAL A 15 1.76 0.54 6.58
N ASP A 16 1.05 -0.14 7.48
CA ASP A 16 1.39 -1.47 7.95
C ASP A 16 0.44 -2.47 7.30
N TYR A 17 0.95 -3.55 6.72
CA TYR A 17 0.12 -4.56 6.06
C TYR A 17 0.58 -5.97 6.40
N TYR A 18 -0.39 -6.88 6.39
CA TYR A 18 -0.18 -8.29 6.67
C TYR A 18 -0.48 -9.09 5.41
N ILE A 19 0.48 -9.89 4.96
CA ILE A 19 0.39 -10.67 3.74
C ILE A 19 0.75 -12.13 3.99
N HIS A 20 0.27 -13.02 3.13
CA HIS A 20 0.66 -14.42 3.13
C HIS A 20 0.47 -15.04 1.74
N VAL A 21 0.94 -16.28 1.61
CA VAL A 21 0.73 -17.13 0.44
C VAL A 21 -0.12 -18.32 0.89
N ASP A 22 -1.31 -18.45 0.31
CA ASP A 22 -2.34 -19.40 0.76
C ASP A 22 -2.14 -20.83 0.25
N SER A 23 -1.58 -20.95 -0.95
CA SER A 23 -1.56 -22.22 -1.68
C SER A 23 -0.23 -22.49 -2.38
N LYS A 24 -0.04 -23.73 -2.81
CA LYS A 24 1.11 -24.12 -3.64
C LYS A 24 1.09 -23.42 -5.00
N ASP A 25 -0.10 -23.22 -5.57
CA ASP A 25 -0.26 -22.53 -6.85
C ASP A 25 0.09 -21.05 -6.72
N ASP A 26 -0.26 -20.43 -5.60
CA ASP A 26 0.12 -19.05 -5.32
C ASP A 26 1.62 -18.90 -5.04
N ALA A 27 2.25 -19.88 -4.38
CA ALA A 27 3.71 -19.93 -4.25
C ALA A 27 4.40 -20.09 -5.63
N LEU A 28 3.79 -20.84 -6.55
CA LEU A 28 4.29 -20.96 -7.92
C LEU A 28 4.16 -19.61 -8.67
N LYS A 29 3.02 -18.90 -8.54
CA LYS A 29 2.88 -17.54 -9.09
C LYS A 29 3.94 -16.61 -8.53
N LEU A 30 4.15 -16.63 -7.22
CA LEU A 30 5.11 -15.77 -6.54
C LEU A 30 6.52 -15.97 -7.11
N THR A 31 6.96 -17.23 -7.20
CA THR A 31 8.31 -17.58 -7.70
C THR A 31 8.48 -17.39 -9.20
N THR A 32 7.40 -17.38 -9.98
CA THR A 32 7.44 -17.25 -11.45
C THR A 32 7.23 -15.82 -11.94
N HIS A 33 6.44 -15.02 -11.23
CA HIS A 33 5.99 -13.70 -11.69
C HIS A 33 6.63 -12.54 -10.94
N MET A 34 7.02 -12.72 -9.68
CA MET A 34 7.69 -11.66 -8.94
C MET A 34 9.17 -11.63 -9.33
N PRO A 35 9.72 -10.49 -9.79
CA PRO A 35 11.15 -10.38 -10.00
C PRO A 35 11.86 -10.22 -8.65
N PHE A 36 12.72 -11.16 -8.28
CA PHE A 36 13.51 -11.11 -7.06
C PHE A 36 14.98 -11.43 -7.33
N GLY A 37 15.86 -10.90 -6.49
CA GLY A 37 17.29 -11.16 -6.56
C GLY A 37 17.71 -12.33 -5.68
N GLY A 38 18.49 -13.27 -6.22
CA GLY A 38 19.11 -14.34 -5.43
C GLY A 38 18.22 -15.58 -5.29
N HIS A 39 18.19 -16.17 -4.10
CA HIS A 39 17.58 -17.49 -3.85
C HIS A 39 16.32 -17.44 -2.97
N TYR A 40 15.94 -16.27 -2.49
CA TYR A 40 14.82 -16.07 -1.57
C TYR A 40 14.22 -14.70 -1.80
N ILE A 41 12.90 -14.61 -1.63
CA ILE A 41 12.14 -13.35 -1.73
C ILE A 41 12.12 -12.71 -0.34
N LYS A 42 12.56 -11.46 -0.27
CA LYS A 42 12.55 -10.67 0.96
C LYS A 42 11.26 -9.86 1.07
N ALA A 43 10.80 -9.62 2.31
CA ALA A 43 9.66 -8.76 2.55
C ALA A 43 9.91 -7.33 2.02
N GLU A 44 11.15 -6.85 2.08
CA GLU A 44 11.57 -5.55 1.55
C GLU A 44 11.42 -5.46 0.02
N GLU A 45 11.57 -6.56 -0.71
CA GLU A 45 11.31 -6.60 -2.16
C GLU A 45 9.80 -6.49 -2.43
N VAL A 46 8.96 -7.19 -1.66
CA VAL A 46 7.50 -7.03 -1.79
C VAL A 46 7.11 -5.58 -1.51
N ALA A 47 7.69 -4.99 -0.47
CA ALA A 47 7.43 -3.61 -0.07
C ALA A 47 7.85 -2.60 -1.14
N SER A 48 8.97 -2.82 -1.84
CA SER A 48 9.45 -1.90 -2.88
C SER A 48 8.50 -1.86 -4.08
N TYR A 49 7.93 -3.01 -4.45
CA TYR A 49 6.95 -3.09 -5.54
C TYR A 49 5.55 -2.61 -5.11
N ALA A 50 5.16 -2.82 -3.86
CA ALA A 50 3.88 -2.34 -3.33
C ALA A 50 3.88 -0.84 -3.01
N GLY A 51 5.04 -0.24 -2.75
CA GLY A 51 5.18 1.17 -2.37
C GLY A 51 4.46 2.15 -3.31
N PRO A 52 4.71 2.10 -4.63
CA PRO A 52 4.01 2.96 -5.60
C PRO A 52 2.49 2.77 -5.62
N VAL A 53 2.00 1.55 -5.37
CA VAL A 53 0.56 1.23 -5.33
C VAL A 53 -0.11 1.88 -4.13
N VAL A 54 0.54 1.81 -2.97
CA VAL A 54 0.11 2.51 -1.75
C VAL A 54 0.12 4.02 -1.95
N GLU A 55 1.19 4.55 -2.53
CA GLU A 55 1.32 5.99 -2.81
C GLU A 55 0.21 6.49 -3.74
N GLN A 56 -0.10 5.73 -4.80
CA GLN A 56 -1.21 6.06 -5.69
C GLN A 56 -2.55 6.08 -4.95
N ALA A 57 -2.85 5.06 -4.15
CA ALA A 57 -4.11 4.98 -3.40
C ALA A 57 -4.26 6.13 -2.41
N ILE A 58 -3.20 6.45 -1.66
CA ILE A 58 -3.21 7.53 -0.67
C ILE A 58 -3.39 8.89 -1.34
N ASN A 59 -2.67 9.15 -2.44
CA ASN A 59 -2.72 10.43 -3.13
C ASN A 59 -4.09 10.72 -3.75
N GLN A 60 -4.85 9.70 -4.18
CA GLN A 60 -6.18 9.89 -4.74
C GLN A 60 -7.15 10.61 -3.80
N VAL A 61 -7.00 10.42 -2.49
CA VAL A 61 -7.83 11.08 -1.48
C VAL A 61 -7.14 12.31 -0.92
N ILE A 62 -5.87 12.20 -0.50
CA ILE A 62 -5.18 13.29 0.19
C ILE A 62 -5.07 14.54 -0.70
N GLN A 63 -4.75 14.39 -1.99
CA GLN A 63 -4.50 15.54 -2.87
C GLN A 63 -5.74 16.38 -3.16
N VAL A 64 -6.94 15.85 -2.91
CA VAL A 64 -8.21 16.55 -3.11
C VAL A 64 -8.92 16.90 -1.80
N THR A 65 -8.31 16.57 -0.65
CA THR A 65 -8.88 16.79 0.68
C THR A 65 -8.11 17.89 1.42
N PRO A 66 -8.80 18.91 2.00
CA PRO A 66 -8.16 19.87 2.90
C PRO A 66 -7.55 19.18 4.12
N MET A 67 -6.46 19.73 4.66
CA MET A 67 -5.65 19.02 5.67
C MET A 67 -6.47 18.63 6.91
N GLU A 68 -7.31 19.54 7.39
CA GLU A 68 -8.17 19.39 8.56
C GLU A 68 -9.24 18.30 8.40
N HIS A 69 -9.60 17.97 7.16
CA HIS A 69 -10.61 16.98 6.81
C HIS A 69 -10.03 15.59 6.50
N ILE A 70 -8.71 15.43 6.43
CA ILE A 70 -8.07 14.14 6.07
C ILE A 70 -8.45 13.03 7.04
N ASN A 71 -8.50 13.31 8.35
CA ASN A 71 -8.87 12.30 9.35
C ASN A 71 -10.30 11.78 9.18
N GLU A 72 -11.20 12.59 8.63
CA GLU A 72 -12.59 12.18 8.35
C GLU A 72 -12.66 11.17 7.19
N HIS A 73 -11.66 11.20 6.30
CA HIS A 73 -11.55 10.33 5.13
C HIS A 73 -10.64 9.13 5.37
N ILE A 74 -10.16 8.90 6.61
CA ILE A 74 -9.19 7.82 6.90
C ILE A 74 -9.72 6.44 6.52
N HIS A 75 -11.02 6.20 6.68
CA HIS A 75 -11.65 4.94 6.29
C HIS A 75 -11.63 4.75 4.77
N GLU A 76 -11.92 5.80 3.99
CA GLU A 76 -11.82 5.76 2.52
C GLU A 76 -10.39 5.49 2.07
N ILE A 77 -9.41 6.17 2.70
CA ILE A 77 -7.98 5.96 2.42
C ILE A 77 -7.59 4.51 2.68
N VAL A 78 -7.98 3.94 3.83
CA VAL A 78 -7.68 2.55 4.19
C VAL A 78 -8.30 1.58 3.18
N GLU A 79 -9.56 1.77 2.81
CA GLU A 79 -10.24 0.89 1.86
C GLU A 79 -9.62 0.96 0.46
N LEU A 80 -9.28 2.15 -0.04
CA LEU A 80 -8.58 2.30 -1.32
C LEU A 80 -7.19 1.65 -1.31
N VAL A 81 -6.44 1.81 -0.21
CA VAL A 81 -5.14 1.13 -0.04
C VAL A 81 -5.34 -0.38 -0.08
N LYS A 82 -6.33 -0.91 0.64
CA LYS A 82 -6.62 -2.35 0.67
C LYS A 82 -7.05 -2.89 -0.69
N GLU A 83 -7.92 -2.17 -1.41
CA GLU A 83 -8.37 -2.54 -2.75
C GLU A 83 -7.18 -2.60 -3.72
N HIS A 84 -6.43 -1.51 -3.83
CA HIS A 84 -5.30 -1.42 -4.75
C HIS A 84 -4.21 -2.45 -4.41
N MET A 85 -3.86 -2.59 -3.13
CA MET A 85 -2.87 -3.57 -2.70
C MET A 85 -3.34 -5.00 -2.93
N SER A 86 -4.60 -5.33 -2.63
CA SER A 86 -5.12 -6.68 -2.84
C SER A 86 -5.08 -7.05 -4.32
N ALA A 87 -5.57 -6.16 -5.20
CA ALA A 87 -5.54 -6.37 -6.65
C ALA A 87 -4.11 -6.54 -7.17
N PHE A 88 -3.17 -5.71 -6.71
CA PHE A 88 -1.78 -5.78 -7.10
C PHE A 88 -1.08 -7.07 -6.63
N LEU A 89 -1.21 -7.39 -5.34
CA LEU A 89 -0.54 -8.54 -4.73
C LEU A 89 -1.07 -9.88 -5.27
N ALA A 90 -2.35 -9.93 -5.64
CA ALA A 90 -2.97 -11.12 -6.23
C ALA A 90 -2.29 -11.56 -7.55
N VAL A 91 -1.70 -10.64 -8.30
CA VAL A 91 -0.92 -10.95 -9.53
C VAL A 91 0.26 -11.87 -9.21
N TYR A 92 0.86 -11.71 -8.04
CA TYR A 92 1.99 -12.51 -7.57
C TYR A 92 1.58 -13.70 -6.69
N GLY A 93 0.28 -13.97 -6.53
CA GLY A 93 -0.18 -14.98 -5.58
C GLY A 93 0.08 -14.60 -4.13
N ILE A 94 0.11 -13.29 -3.81
CA ILE A 94 0.19 -12.83 -2.43
C ILE A 94 -1.20 -12.36 -2.01
N THR A 95 -1.70 -12.89 -0.91
CA THR A 95 -2.98 -12.49 -0.31
C THR A 95 -2.75 -11.41 0.75
N LEU A 96 -3.44 -10.28 0.60
CA LEU A 96 -3.52 -9.24 1.63
C LEU A 96 -4.58 -9.62 2.68
N ASN A 97 -4.16 -9.76 3.93
CA ASN A 97 -5.06 -9.99 5.06
C ASN A 97 -5.69 -8.69 5.55
N ASP A 98 -4.84 -7.70 5.82
CA ASP A 98 -5.27 -6.40 6.33
C ASP A 98 -4.21 -5.34 6.08
N ALA A 99 -4.64 -4.08 6.10
CA ALA A 99 -3.75 -2.92 6.07
C ALA A 99 -4.24 -1.85 7.04
N LYS A 100 -3.29 -1.20 7.70
CA LYS A 100 -3.52 -0.06 8.59
C LYS A 100 -2.80 1.15 8.01
N VAL A 101 -3.48 2.28 7.97
CA VAL A 101 -2.93 3.53 7.48
C VAL A 101 -2.98 4.55 8.60
N LEU A 102 -1.85 5.24 8.80
CA LEU A 102 -1.74 6.41 9.66
C LEU A 102 -1.32 7.59 8.79
N VAL A 103 -2.02 8.71 8.92
CA VAL A 103 -1.69 9.97 8.24
C VAL A 103 -1.58 11.08 9.27
N LEU A 104 -0.53 11.88 9.19
CA LEU A 104 -0.24 12.98 10.11
C LEU A 104 0.29 14.18 9.33
N PRO A 105 0.01 15.42 9.75
CA PRO A 105 0.70 16.59 9.23
C PRO A 105 2.22 16.42 9.40
N LYS A 106 2.98 16.86 8.41
CA LYS A 106 4.43 16.98 8.51
C LYS A 106 4.72 18.39 9.04
N ASP A 107 5.21 18.47 10.27
CA ASP A 107 5.54 19.74 10.96
C ASP A 107 6.37 20.71 10.09
#